data_AF-A0A358M7Q5-F1
#
_entry.id   AF-A0A358M7Q5-F1
#
_cell.length_a   1.000
_cell.length_b   1.000
_cell.length_c   1.000
_cell.angle_alpha   90.00
_cell.angle_beta   90.00
_cell.angle_gamma   90.00
#
_symmetry.space_group_name_H-M   'P 1'
#
loop_
_entity.id
_entity.type
_entity.pdbx_description
1 polymer ?
#
loop_
_entity_poly.entity_id
_entity_poly.type
_entity_poly.pdbx_seq_one_letter_code
_entity_poly.pdbx_strand_id
1 'polypeptide(L)'
;TSSGRLGVLRRVIWNITNWYRTQAYYDSSDWRATWDGEGAGVLLNQSVHNLDLWQWMLGMPRRIRAFAYEGKYHDIQVEDDVTIYAEYACGATGVFMTSTGEYPGANRLEIQYDAGKIIYDGGLLRIWSLSESARSFSDRTEQPFSAPEISYEESEVPGMETAHRGIMTNFVNAILRSEPLIASGKEGIYALSLCNAALLSSWKDDWVSFAAGADCTDPLLSYEKEYKACLDRKISDTAGKRRGSEKKRTVFLDLAENASGGSLGSR
;
A
#
# COMPACT_ATOMS: atom_id res chain seq x y z
N THR A 1 -5.67 16.08 8.03
CA THR A 1 -6.71 15.32 8.77
C THR A 1 -6.92 15.82 10.20
N SER A 2 -5.89 16.40 10.83
CA SER A 2 -5.93 16.96 12.20
C SER A 2 -6.99 18.04 12.45
N SER A 3 -7.47 18.75 11.43
CA SER A 3 -8.55 19.74 11.60
C SER A 3 -9.95 19.15 11.66
N GLY A 4 -10.14 17.86 11.33
CA GLY A 4 -11.47 17.23 11.23
C GLY A 4 -12.39 17.81 10.14
N ARG A 5 -11.94 18.81 9.38
CA ARG A 5 -12.75 19.63 8.45
C ARG A 5 -13.51 18.81 7.42
N LEU A 6 -12.91 17.73 6.92
CA LEU A 6 -13.51 16.90 5.87
C LEU A 6 -14.43 15.79 6.42
N GLY A 7 -14.59 15.68 7.74
CA GLY A 7 -15.47 14.70 8.37
C GLY A 7 -14.90 13.28 8.41
N VAL A 8 -15.79 12.29 8.45
CA VAL A 8 -15.44 10.87 8.65
C VAL A 8 -14.87 10.26 7.38
N LEU A 9 -13.81 9.44 7.50
CA LEU A 9 -13.25 8.67 6.38
C LEU A 9 -14.32 7.77 5.76
N ARG A 10 -14.42 7.74 4.43
CA ARG A 10 -15.30 6.84 3.68
C ARG A 10 -14.51 5.84 2.85
N ARG A 11 -13.50 6.31 2.12
CA ARG A 11 -12.68 5.46 1.25
C ARG A 11 -11.28 6.01 1.07
N VAL A 12 -10.31 5.12 0.93
CA VAL A 12 -8.97 5.44 0.43
C VAL A 12 -8.62 4.53 -0.74
N ILE A 13 -7.97 5.08 -1.76
CA ILE A 13 -7.36 4.34 -2.85
C ILE A 13 -5.94 4.87 -2.99
N TRP A 14 -4.94 4.00 -2.91
CA TRP A 14 -3.56 4.36 -3.19
C TRP A 14 -2.96 3.41 -4.21
N ASN A 15 -2.69 3.94 -5.40
CA ASN A 15 -2.01 3.23 -6.48
C ASN A 15 -0.54 3.65 -6.53
N ILE A 16 0.39 2.74 -6.25
CA ILE A 16 1.84 2.98 -6.20
C ILE A 16 2.59 1.93 -7.03
N THR A 17 2.49 2.04 -8.34
CA THR A 17 3.10 1.12 -9.30
C THR A 17 4.27 1.75 -10.05
N ASN A 18 4.69 2.96 -9.66
CA ASN A 18 5.88 3.64 -10.19
C ASN A 18 7.20 3.15 -9.57
N TRP A 19 7.21 1.99 -8.89
CA TRP A 19 8.41 1.38 -8.32
C TRP A 19 9.15 0.47 -9.30
N TYR A 20 9.08 0.77 -10.61
CA TYR A 20 9.65 -0.07 -11.67
C TYR A 20 11.09 -0.52 -11.36
N ARG A 21 11.34 -1.82 -11.49
CA ARG A 21 12.66 -2.43 -11.44
C ARG A 21 12.87 -3.31 -12.66
N THR A 22 14.11 -3.47 -13.05
CA THR A 22 14.50 -4.43 -14.08
C THR A 22 14.94 -5.74 -13.42
N GLN A 23 14.98 -6.85 -14.17
CA GLN A 23 15.57 -8.08 -13.65
C GLN A 23 17.02 -7.87 -13.15
N ALA A 24 17.81 -7.05 -13.84
CA ALA A 24 19.19 -6.74 -13.44
C ALA A 24 19.30 -6.10 -12.05
N TYR A 25 18.26 -5.39 -11.58
CA TYR A 25 18.23 -4.90 -10.21
C TYR A 25 18.20 -6.06 -9.20
N TYR A 26 17.37 -7.08 -9.45
CA TYR A 26 17.27 -8.25 -8.58
C TYR A 26 18.51 -9.14 -8.68
N ASP A 27 19.10 -9.26 -9.87
CA ASP A 27 20.32 -10.04 -10.11
C ASP A 27 21.59 -9.36 -9.57
N SER A 28 21.49 -8.10 -9.13
CA SER A 28 22.64 -7.35 -8.60
C SER A 28 23.20 -7.91 -7.28
N SER A 29 22.44 -8.75 -6.58
CA SER A 29 22.92 -9.43 -5.37
C SER A 29 22.08 -10.65 -5.00
N ASP A 30 22.75 -11.69 -4.51
CA ASP A 30 22.15 -13.01 -4.22
C ASP A 30 21.10 -12.99 -3.10
N TRP A 31 21.10 -11.97 -2.23
CA TRP A 31 20.11 -11.84 -1.15
C TRP A 31 18.80 -11.17 -1.61
N ARG A 32 18.81 -10.38 -2.69
CA ARG A 32 17.64 -9.60 -3.13
C ARG A 32 16.47 -10.48 -3.57
N ALA A 33 15.24 -10.10 -3.24
CA ALA A 33 14.03 -10.76 -3.69
C ALA A 33 14.00 -12.29 -3.41
N THR A 34 14.58 -12.65 -2.27
CA THR A 34 14.53 -14.00 -1.69
C THR A 34 13.83 -13.96 -0.33
N TRP A 35 13.15 -15.05 0.03
CA TRP A 35 12.50 -15.15 1.34
C TRP A 35 13.51 -15.18 2.49
N ASP A 36 14.66 -15.82 2.29
CA ASP A 36 15.72 -15.95 3.31
C ASP A 36 16.58 -14.69 3.45
N GLY A 37 16.77 -13.94 2.36
CA GLY A 37 17.60 -12.74 2.33
C GLY A 37 16.83 -11.44 2.60
N GLU A 38 15.89 -11.09 1.72
CA GLU A 38 15.11 -9.84 1.82
C GLU A 38 13.84 -9.99 2.65
N GLY A 39 13.33 -11.22 2.87
CA GLY A 39 12.15 -11.49 3.70
C GLY A 39 10.80 -11.23 3.02
N ALA A 40 10.77 -10.36 2.01
CA ALA A 40 9.63 -10.06 1.15
C ALA A 40 10.10 -9.24 -0.06
N GLY A 41 9.20 -8.94 -1.00
CA GLY A 41 9.49 -8.19 -2.21
C GLY A 41 9.03 -6.74 -2.13
N VAL A 42 8.11 -6.37 -3.02
CA VAL A 42 7.67 -4.98 -3.18
C VAL A 42 7.12 -4.37 -1.90
N LEU A 43 6.43 -5.15 -1.06
CA LEU A 43 5.80 -4.63 0.16
C LEU A 43 6.80 -4.11 1.18
N LEU A 44 7.87 -4.87 1.41
CA LEU A 44 8.86 -4.57 2.44
C LEU A 44 10.01 -3.70 1.94
N ASN A 45 10.42 -3.86 0.69
CA ASN A 45 11.61 -3.18 0.19
C ASN A 45 11.33 -1.89 -0.57
N GLN A 46 10.23 -1.81 -1.31
CA GLN A 46 9.92 -0.62 -2.12
C GLN A 46 8.80 0.21 -1.51
N SER A 47 7.68 -0.42 -1.15
CA SER A 47 6.47 0.28 -0.73
C SER A 47 6.27 0.37 0.78
N VAL A 48 7.25 -0.01 1.61
CA VAL A 48 7.10 0.00 3.07
C VAL A 48 6.83 1.40 3.61
N HIS A 49 7.44 2.42 3.02
CA HIS A 49 7.17 3.82 3.36
C HIS A 49 5.74 4.24 2.98
N ASN A 50 5.19 3.68 1.90
CA ASN A 50 3.80 3.94 1.53
C ASN A 50 2.82 3.26 2.48
N LEU A 51 3.10 2.03 2.93
CA LEU A 51 2.32 1.35 3.97
C LEU A 51 2.38 2.11 5.30
N ASP A 52 3.55 2.63 5.65
CA ASP A 52 3.73 3.47 6.83
C ASP A 52 2.92 4.76 6.74
N LEU A 53 3.01 5.48 5.62
CA LEU A 53 2.19 6.68 5.39
C LEU A 53 0.69 6.37 5.38
N TRP A 54 0.29 5.22 4.84
CA TRP A 54 -1.11 4.79 4.80
C TRP A 54 -1.66 4.63 6.22
N GLN A 55 -0.96 3.88 7.09
CA GLN A 55 -1.38 3.71 8.48
C GLN A 55 -1.27 5.00 9.28
N TRP A 56 -0.22 5.80 9.03
CA TRP A 56 -0.01 7.07 9.73
C TRP A 56 -1.13 8.07 9.43
N MET A 57 -1.59 8.15 8.19
CA MET A 57 -2.67 9.07 7.79
C MET A 57 -4.06 8.62 8.25
N LEU A 58 -4.31 7.31 8.25
CA LEU A 58 -5.67 6.74 8.31
C LEU A 58 -5.91 5.82 9.51
N GLY A 59 -4.88 5.54 10.30
CA GLY A 59 -4.87 4.51 11.31
C GLY A 59 -4.77 3.09 10.73
N MET A 60 -4.70 2.11 11.63
CA MET A 60 -4.71 0.70 11.26
C MET A 60 -6.12 0.26 10.83
N PRO A 61 -6.24 -0.54 9.75
CA PRO A 61 -7.50 -1.18 9.40
C PRO A 61 -7.87 -2.25 10.44
N ARG A 62 -9.16 -2.61 10.51
CA ARG A 62 -9.66 -3.72 11.33
C ARG A 62 -9.28 -5.07 10.72
N ARG A 63 -9.34 -5.19 9.40
CA ARG A 63 -8.95 -6.41 8.67
C ARG A 63 -8.56 -6.10 7.23
N ILE A 64 -7.78 -6.98 6.63
CA ILE A 64 -7.38 -6.91 5.23
C ILE A 64 -7.55 -8.24 4.51
N ARG A 65 -7.76 -8.14 3.20
CA ARG A 65 -7.66 -9.24 2.24
C ARG A 65 -6.65 -8.83 1.18
N ALA A 66 -5.64 -9.66 0.91
CA ALA A 66 -4.58 -9.31 -0.02
C ALA A 66 -4.33 -10.41 -1.05
N PHE A 67 -3.84 -9.96 -2.21
CA PHE A 67 -3.38 -10.79 -3.32
C PHE A 67 -1.96 -10.35 -3.62
N ALA A 68 -0.99 -11.19 -3.26
CA ALA A 68 0.43 -10.95 -3.47
C ALA A 68 0.97 -12.01 -4.42
N TYR A 69 1.31 -11.60 -5.65
CA TYR A 69 1.80 -12.50 -6.69
C TYR A 69 3.32 -12.56 -6.68
N GLU A 70 3.85 -13.77 -6.54
CA GLU A 70 5.28 -14.07 -6.42
C GLU A 70 5.93 -14.25 -7.79
N GLY A 71 6.91 -13.40 -8.12
CA GLY A 71 7.60 -13.39 -9.41
C GLY A 71 6.64 -13.34 -10.60
N LYS A 72 5.67 -12.41 -10.55
CA LYS A 72 4.69 -12.19 -11.62
C LYS A 72 5.35 -11.58 -12.84
N TYR A 73 6.25 -10.63 -12.66
CA TYR A 73 6.93 -9.93 -13.75
C TYR A 73 8.43 -10.22 -13.78
N HIS A 74 9.00 -10.73 -12.69
CA HIS A 74 10.42 -11.02 -12.53
C HIS A 74 10.69 -12.48 -12.14
N ASP A 75 11.90 -12.95 -12.42
CA ASP A 75 12.40 -14.24 -11.93
C ASP A 75 12.94 -14.08 -10.50
N ILE A 76 12.03 -14.07 -9.54
CA ILE A 76 12.28 -13.86 -8.12
C ILE A 76 11.39 -14.78 -7.26
N GLN A 77 11.71 -14.92 -5.97
CA GLN A 77 10.96 -15.81 -5.05
C GLN A 77 9.79 -15.11 -4.37
N VAL A 78 9.88 -13.79 -4.22
CA VAL A 78 8.97 -12.95 -3.43
C VAL A 78 7.96 -12.23 -4.33
N GLU A 79 7.05 -11.48 -3.73
CA GLU A 79 6.01 -10.72 -4.42
C GLU A 79 6.53 -9.47 -5.14
N ASP A 80 6.14 -9.28 -6.41
CA ASP A 80 6.42 -8.07 -7.20
C ASP A 80 5.15 -7.34 -7.68
N ASP A 81 3.98 -7.84 -7.29
CA ASP A 81 2.66 -7.27 -7.58
C ASP A 81 1.71 -7.59 -6.44
N VAL A 82 1.17 -6.56 -5.79
CA VAL A 82 0.29 -6.71 -4.64
C VAL A 82 -0.92 -5.79 -4.73
N THR A 83 -2.09 -6.35 -4.43
CA THR A 83 -3.32 -5.59 -4.16
C THR A 83 -3.85 -5.96 -2.77
N ILE A 84 -4.13 -4.95 -1.95
CA ILE A 84 -4.70 -5.10 -0.61
C ILE A 84 -6.05 -4.38 -0.58
N TYR A 85 -7.09 -5.08 -0.12
CA TYR A 85 -8.36 -4.51 0.30
C TYR A 85 -8.42 -4.44 1.83
N ALA A 86 -8.83 -3.29 2.37
CA ALA A 86 -8.86 -3.02 3.80
C ALA A 86 -10.25 -2.56 4.26
N GLU A 87 -10.65 -2.99 5.46
CA GLU A 87 -11.85 -2.51 6.14
C GLU A 87 -11.49 -1.89 7.48
N TYR A 88 -12.06 -0.72 7.78
CA TYR A 88 -11.83 0.03 9.01
C TYR A 88 -12.98 -0.15 10.00
N ALA A 89 -12.69 0.03 11.29
CA ALA A 89 -13.69 -0.04 12.36
C ALA A 89 -14.84 0.97 12.18
N CYS A 90 -14.57 2.13 11.56
CA CYS A 90 -15.57 3.15 11.25
C CYS A 90 -16.43 2.84 10.01
N GLY A 91 -16.25 1.67 9.37
CA GLY A 91 -16.95 1.27 8.14
C GLY A 91 -16.32 1.81 6.85
N ALA A 92 -15.23 2.58 6.95
CA ALA A 92 -14.47 2.99 5.78
C ALA A 92 -13.77 1.79 5.11
N THR A 93 -13.46 1.94 3.83
CA THR A 93 -12.78 0.92 3.03
C THR A 93 -11.51 1.46 2.39
N GLY A 94 -10.57 0.58 2.07
CA GLY A 94 -9.32 0.97 1.43
C GLY A 94 -8.85 0.00 0.37
N VAL A 95 -8.21 0.52 -0.68
CA VAL A 95 -7.45 -0.28 -1.65
C VAL A 95 -6.03 0.25 -1.77
N PHE A 96 -5.04 -0.62 -1.58
CA PHE A 96 -3.63 -0.32 -1.79
C PHE A 96 -3.09 -1.23 -2.90
N MET A 97 -2.44 -0.66 -3.90
CA MET A 97 -1.86 -1.41 -5.02
C MET A 97 -0.40 -1.00 -5.17
N THR A 98 0.47 -1.99 -5.37
CA THR A 98 1.87 -1.72 -5.68
C THR A 98 2.47 -2.79 -6.58
N SER A 99 3.45 -2.39 -7.39
CA SER A 99 4.12 -3.25 -8.35
C SER A 99 5.51 -2.71 -8.67
N THR A 100 6.45 -3.62 -8.94
CA THR A 100 7.75 -3.28 -9.53
C THR A 100 7.84 -3.61 -11.02
N GLY A 101 6.83 -4.28 -11.60
CA GLY A 101 6.83 -4.68 -13.00
C GLY A 101 6.11 -3.72 -13.95
N GLU A 102 5.47 -2.68 -13.42
CA GLU A 102 4.72 -1.70 -14.22
C GLU A 102 5.60 -0.51 -14.63
N TYR A 103 5.48 -0.11 -15.91
CA TYR A 103 6.08 1.12 -16.44
C TYR A 103 5.13 1.76 -17.46
N PRO A 104 4.84 3.08 -17.39
CA PRO A 104 5.45 4.09 -16.50
C PRO A 104 4.95 4.05 -15.05
N GLY A 105 3.96 3.22 -14.73
CA GLY A 105 3.37 3.11 -13.39
C GLY A 105 2.61 4.37 -12.95
N ALA A 106 2.12 4.38 -11.72
CA ALA A 106 1.45 5.53 -11.11
C ALA A 106 1.82 5.70 -9.63
N ASN A 107 1.73 6.93 -9.11
CA ASN A 107 1.67 7.20 -7.67
C ASN A 107 0.56 8.21 -7.39
N ARG A 108 -0.62 7.67 -7.09
CA ARG A 108 -1.83 8.46 -6.88
C ARG A 108 -2.55 8.01 -5.63
N LEU A 109 -2.71 8.94 -4.70
CA LEU A 109 -3.46 8.78 -3.47
C LEU A 109 -4.78 9.54 -3.59
N GLU A 110 -5.89 8.85 -3.34
CA GLU A 110 -7.23 9.43 -3.26
C GLU A 110 -7.86 9.06 -1.92
N ILE A 111 -8.34 10.07 -1.20
CA ILE A 111 -9.00 9.88 0.09
C ILE A 111 -10.34 10.61 0.07
N GLN A 112 -11.42 9.84 0.18
CA GLN A 112 -12.78 10.33 0.29
C GLN A 112 -13.20 10.38 1.76
N TYR A 113 -13.68 11.54 2.17
CA TYR A 113 -14.33 11.76 3.45
C TYR A 113 -15.82 12.11 3.26
N ASP A 114 -16.54 12.26 4.36
CA ASP A 114 -17.96 12.61 4.40
C ASP A 114 -18.27 14.03 3.90
N ALA A 115 -17.36 14.98 4.15
CA ALA A 115 -17.50 16.39 3.78
C ALA A 115 -16.41 16.87 2.81
N GLY A 116 -15.82 15.94 2.03
CA GLY A 116 -14.88 16.31 0.98
C GLY A 116 -13.98 15.18 0.52
N LYS A 117 -13.03 15.49 -0.36
CA LYS A 117 -12.03 14.53 -0.87
C LYS A 117 -10.68 15.18 -1.09
N ILE A 118 -9.64 14.38 -1.02
CA ILE A 118 -8.25 14.75 -1.27
C ILE A 118 -7.71 13.85 -2.38
N ILE A 119 -7.01 14.43 -3.34
CA ILE A 119 -6.20 13.69 -4.32
C ILE A 119 -4.77 14.25 -4.29
N TYR A 120 -3.79 13.37 -4.15
CA TYR A 120 -2.39 13.68 -4.34
C TYR A 120 -1.83 12.86 -5.50
N ASP A 121 -1.35 13.54 -6.54
CA ASP A 121 -0.90 12.93 -7.79
C ASP A 121 0.12 13.85 -8.48
N GLY A 122 1.30 13.33 -8.80
CA GLY A 122 2.34 14.09 -9.49
C GLY A 122 2.82 15.34 -8.77
N GLY A 123 2.86 15.33 -7.43
CA GLY A 123 3.27 16.49 -6.61
C GLY A 123 2.17 17.53 -6.35
N LEU A 124 1.00 17.37 -6.97
CA LEU A 124 -0.14 18.27 -6.83
C LEU A 124 -1.12 17.74 -5.79
N LEU A 125 -1.44 18.56 -4.80
CA LEU A 125 -2.48 18.31 -3.82
C LEU A 125 -3.76 19.03 -4.26
N ARG A 126 -4.84 18.27 -4.43
CA ARG A 126 -6.18 18.77 -4.78
C ARG A 126 -7.17 18.43 -3.69
N ILE A 127 -7.91 19.43 -3.22
CA ILE A 127 -8.87 19.29 -2.14
C ILE A 127 -10.21 19.82 -2.62
N TRP A 128 -11.25 19.00 -2.45
CA TRP A 128 -12.64 19.43 -2.57
C TRP A 128 -13.27 19.40 -1.19
N SER A 129 -13.89 20.50 -0.79
CA SER A 129 -14.62 20.58 0.49
C SER A 129 -16.10 20.80 0.21
N LEU A 130 -16.96 20.13 0.96
CA LEU A 130 -18.40 20.30 0.89
C LEU A 130 -18.85 21.34 1.92
N SER A 131 -19.89 22.12 1.63
CA SER A 131 -20.45 23.10 2.56
C SER A 131 -21.04 22.49 3.83
N GLU A 132 -21.49 21.23 3.74
CA GLU A 132 -21.91 20.37 4.84
C GLU A 132 -21.57 18.91 4.53
N SER A 133 -21.80 17.99 5.46
CA SER A 133 -21.52 16.58 5.21
C SER A 133 -22.51 15.98 4.20
N ALA A 134 -22.00 15.12 3.30
CA ALA A 134 -22.84 14.49 2.28
C ALA A 134 -23.96 13.63 2.90
N ARG A 135 -23.71 13.01 4.07
CA ARG A 135 -24.75 12.29 4.82
C ARG A 135 -25.81 13.24 5.37
N SER A 136 -25.42 14.32 6.06
CA SER A 136 -26.36 15.32 6.59
C SER A 136 -27.25 15.89 5.48
N PHE A 137 -26.63 16.28 4.36
CA PHE A 137 -27.35 16.81 3.21
C PHE A 137 -28.35 15.79 2.66
N SER A 138 -27.91 14.53 2.48
CA SER A 138 -28.75 13.45 1.95
C SER A 138 -29.92 13.09 2.87
N ASP A 139 -29.72 13.11 4.19
CA ASP A 139 -30.76 12.78 5.17
C ASP A 139 -31.84 13.87 5.25
N ARG A 140 -31.50 15.12 4.91
CA ARG A 140 -32.39 16.30 5.00
C ARG A 140 -33.09 16.66 3.69
N THR A 141 -32.44 16.43 2.55
CA THR A 141 -32.96 16.89 1.25
C THR A 141 -34.14 16.05 0.77
N GLU A 142 -35.17 16.70 0.22
CA GLU A 142 -36.27 16.03 -0.48
C GLU A 142 -35.99 15.90 -1.99
N GLN A 143 -34.92 16.52 -2.48
CA GLN A 143 -34.58 16.59 -3.91
C GLN A 143 -33.66 15.43 -4.32
N PRO A 144 -34.09 14.53 -5.22
CA PRO A 144 -33.41 13.25 -5.49
C PRO A 144 -32.04 13.38 -6.18
N PHE A 145 -31.78 14.51 -6.84
CA PHE A 145 -30.53 14.75 -7.60
C PHE A 145 -29.84 16.04 -7.18
N SER A 146 -29.98 16.41 -5.91
CA SER A 146 -29.30 17.57 -5.31
C SER A 146 -27.98 17.16 -4.66
N ALA A 147 -27.07 18.12 -4.47
CA ALA A 147 -25.79 17.91 -3.81
C ALA A 147 -25.41 19.15 -2.99
N PRO A 148 -24.59 19.00 -1.92
CA PRO A 148 -24.04 20.13 -1.21
C PRO A 148 -23.11 20.93 -2.11
N GLU A 149 -22.95 22.23 -1.80
CA GLU A 149 -22.02 23.10 -2.52
C GLU A 149 -20.58 22.63 -2.32
N ILE A 150 -19.75 22.82 -3.35
CA ILE A 150 -18.36 22.35 -3.39
C ILE A 150 -17.42 23.53 -3.54
N SER A 151 -16.39 23.60 -2.70
CA SER A 151 -15.21 24.43 -2.94
C SER A 151 -14.02 23.57 -3.39
N TYR A 152 -13.10 24.17 -4.15
CA TYR A 152 -11.93 23.52 -4.71
C TYR A 152 -10.65 24.31 -4.41
N GLU A 153 -9.62 23.61 -3.98
CA GLU A 153 -8.28 24.15 -3.72
C GLU A 153 -7.24 23.24 -4.38
N GLU A 154 -6.25 23.82 -5.07
CA GLU A 154 -5.10 23.11 -5.63
C GLU A 154 -3.82 23.81 -5.21
N SER A 155 -2.83 23.03 -4.78
CA SER A 155 -1.52 23.54 -4.41
C SER A 155 -0.43 22.50 -4.64
N GLU A 156 0.77 22.95 -4.97
CA GLU A 156 1.96 22.13 -4.80
C GLU A 156 2.23 21.91 -3.31
N VAL A 157 2.71 20.73 -2.93
CA VAL A 157 3.07 20.47 -1.53
C VAL A 157 4.31 21.29 -1.18
N PRO A 158 4.22 22.25 -0.24
CA PRO A 158 5.32 23.14 0.06
C PRO A 158 6.42 22.39 0.83
N GLY A 159 7.68 22.68 0.47
CA GLY A 159 8.85 22.17 1.18
C GLY A 159 9.82 21.43 0.27
N MET A 160 11.09 21.39 0.69
CA MET A 160 12.11 20.58 0.04
C MET A 160 12.10 19.20 0.71
N GLU A 161 11.91 18.13 -0.04
CA GLU A 161 12.07 16.78 0.48
C GLU A 161 13.51 16.61 0.99
N THR A 162 13.65 16.44 2.30
CA THR A 162 14.97 16.25 2.94
C THR A 162 15.38 14.78 2.99
N ALA A 163 14.44 13.86 2.72
CA ALA A 163 14.61 12.41 2.71
C ALA A 163 15.41 11.93 3.94
N HIS A 164 16.40 11.05 3.72
CA HIS A 164 17.26 10.53 4.78
C HIS A 164 17.95 11.62 5.61
N ARG A 165 18.30 12.76 5.02
CA ARG A 165 18.96 13.85 5.76
C ARG A 165 18.05 14.44 6.83
N GLY A 166 16.76 14.60 6.55
CA GLY A 166 15.78 15.13 7.50
C GLY A 166 15.58 14.20 8.69
N ILE A 167 15.37 12.91 8.41
CA ILE A 167 15.19 11.89 9.44
C ILE A 167 16.44 11.75 10.32
N MET A 168 17.63 11.70 9.72
CA MET A 168 18.88 11.63 10.49
C MET A 168 19.12 12.88 11.34
N THR A 169 18.80 14.06 10.80
CA THR A 169 18.90 15.33 11.56
C THR A 169 17.95 15.32 12.76
N ASN A 170 16.70 14.92 12.57
CA ASN A 170 15.72 14.84 13.65
C ASN A 170 16.13 13.79 14.70
N PHE A 171 16.69 12.64 14.30
CA PHE A 171 17.22 11.66 15.24
C PHE A 171 18.36 12.23 16.11
N VAL A 172 19.31 12.94 15.49
CA VAL A 172 20.39 13.63 16.21
C VAL A 172 19.83 14.68 17.16
N ASN A 173 18.85 15.48 16.72
CA ASN A 173 18.20 16.46 17.58
C ASN A 173 17.39 15.83 18.72
N ALA A 174 16.77 14.67 18.51
CA ALA A 174 16.08 13.96 19.58
C ALA A 174 17.05 13.57 20.70
N ILE A 175 18.27 13.15 20.34
CA ILE A 175 19.33 12.83 21.31
C ILE A 175 19.88 14.09 21.97
N LEU A 176 20.28 15.09 21.17
CA LEU A 176 21.01 16.26 21.66
C LEU A 176 20.13 17.33 22.29
N ARG A 177 18.84 17.39 21.90
CA ARG A 177 17.93 18.50 22.19
C ARG A 177 16.57 18.03 22.74
N SER A 178 16.36 16.72 22.88
CA SER A 178 15.07 16.16 23.29
C SER A 178 13.89 16.60 22.39
N GLU A 179 14.17 16.84 21.11
CA GLU A 179 13.12 17.08 20.12
C GLU A 179 12.29 15.80 19.90
N PRO A 180 10.97 15.90 19.68
CA PRO A 180 10.17 14.74 19.31
C PRO A 180 10.68 14.08 18.02
N LEU A 181 10.71 12.75 18.00
CA LEU A 181 11.00 12.01 16.77
C LEU A 181 9.87 12.19 15.76
N ILE A 182 10.22 12.52 14.53
CA ILE A 182 9.29 12.56 13.38
C ILE A 182 8.80 11.14 13.06
N ALA A 183 9.67 10.15 13.20
CA ALA A 183 9.37 8.74 12.99
C ALA A 183 9.87 7.92 14.19
N SER A 184 8.97 7.55 15.09
CA SER A 184 9.31 6.75 16.27
C SER A 184 9.48 5.28 15.88
N GLY A 185 10.52 4.61 16.39
CA GLY A 185 10.71 3.17 16.16
C GLY A 185 9.54 2.30 16.65
N LYS A 186 8.77 2.79 17.64
CA LYS A 186 7.55 2.10 18.12
C LYS A 186 6.44 2.06 17.06
N GLU A 187 6.41 3.02 16.14
CA GLU A 187 5.39 3.10 15.09
C GLU A 187 5.75 2.24 13.87
N GLY A 188 7.03 1.93 13.67
CA GLY A 188 7.48 1.07 12.56
C GLY A 188 6.84 -0.32 12.55
N ILE A 189 6.34 -0.77 13.71
CA ILE A 189 5.64 -2.03 13.84
C ILE A 189 4.33 -2.09 13.02
N TYR A 190 3.69 -0.94 12.78
CA TYR A 190 2.42 -0.86 12.05
C TYR A 190 2.60 -1.12 10.55
N ALA A 191 3.63 -0.53 9.93
CA ALA A 191 3.96 -0.77 8.53
C ALA A 191 4.37 -2.24 8.31
N LEU A 192 5.20 -2.78 9.21
CA LEU A 192 5.58 -4.19 9.18
C LEU A 192 4.37 -5.11 9.38
N SER A 193 3.44 -4.72 10.26
CA SER A 193 2.19 -5.45 10.47
C SER A 193 1.34 -5.53 9.20
N LEU A 194 1.16 -4.41 8.49
CA LEU A 194 0.43 -4.41 7.23
C LEU A 194 1.10 -5.30 6.17
N CYS A 195 2.43 -5.23 6.05
CA CYS A 195 3.20 -6.08 5.15
C CYS A 195 2.99 -7.57 5.45
N ASN A 196 3.24 -7.98 6.69
CA ASN A 196 3.14 -9.39 7.10
C ASN A 196 1.71 -9.93 6.98
N ALA A 197 0.71 -9.12 7.36
CA ALA A 197 -0.69 -9.50 7.24
C ALA A 197 -1.12 -9.63 5.78
N ALA A 198 -0.61 -8.80 4.87
CA ALA A 198 -0.91 -8.90 3.44
C ALA A 198 -0.35 -10.20 2.83
N LEU A 199 0.91 -10.52 3.14
CA LEU A 199 1.52 -11.79 2.74
C LEU A 199 0.74 -12.99 3.29
N LEU A 200 0.45 -12.98 4.59
CA LEU A 200 -0.30 -14.05 5.25
C LEU A 200 -1.70 -14.22 4.64
N SER A 201 -2.41 -13.11 4.38
CA SER A 201 -3.73 -13.12 3.76
C SER A 201 -3.70 -13.75 2.36
N SER A 202 -2.67 -13.42 1.57
CA SER A 202 -2.47 -14.02 0.25
C SER A 202 -2.21 -15.52 0.35
N TRP A 203 -1.28 -15.94 1.20
CA TRP A 203 -0.91 -17.36 1.35
C TRP A 203 -2.03 -18.25 1.87
N LYS A 204 -2.88 -17.72 2.77
CA LYS A 204 -4.04 -18.44 3.31
C LYS A 204 -5.24 -18.44 2.39
N ASP A 205 -5.24 -17.59 1.37
CA ASP A 205 -6.43 -17.26 0.61
C ASP A 205 -7.61 -16.83 1.52
N ASP A 206 -7.33 -16.09 2.60
CA ASP A 206 -8.33 -15.62 3.56
C ASP A 206 -8.00 -14.25 4.16
N TRP A 207 -8.93 -13.68 4.93
CA TRP A 207 -8.77 -12.45 5.67
C TRP A 207 -7.77 -12.56 6.82
N VAL A 208 -7.06 -11.47 7.09
CA VAL A 208 -6.29 -11.28 8.33
C VAL A 208 -6.88 -10.09 9.08
N SER A 209 -7.22 -10.30 10.36
CA SER A 209 -7.77 -9.27 11.23
C SER A 209 -6.72 -8.79 12.22
N PHE A 210 -6.71 -7.48 12.47
CA PHE A 210 -5.89 -6.88 13.52
C PHE A 210 -6.74 -6.86 14.80
N ALA A 211 -6.24 -7.47 15.89
CA ALA A 211 -7.03 -7.61 17.12
C ALA A 211 -7.42 -6.24 17.70
N ALA A 212 -8.71 -6.10 18.04
CA ALA A 212 -9.22 -4.99 18.84
C ALA A 212 -9.30 -5.43 20.30
N GLY A 213 -8.25 -5.19 21.10
CA GLY A 213 -8.23 -5.56 22.51
C GLY A 213 -7.31 -4.67 23.33
N ALA A 214 -7.68 -4.41 24.59
CA ALA A 214 -7.05 -3.45 25.50
C ALA A 214 -5.57 -3.75 25.88
N ASP A 215 -5.07 -4.94 25.53
CA ASP A 215 -3.68 -5.39 25.76
C ASP A 215 -2.84 -5.47 24.46
N CYS A 216 -3.42 -5.20 23.28
CA CYS A 216 -2.71 -5.24 22.01
C CYS A 216 -2.13 -3.87 21.66
N THR A 217 -0.99 -3.53 22.27
CA THR A 217 -0.16 -2.40 21.83
C THR A 217 0.67 -2.73 20.58
N ASP A 218 0.74 -4.02 20.19
CA ASP A 218 1.44 -4.50 19.01
C ASP A 218 0.49 -5.31 18.09
N PRO A 219 0.15 -4.80 16.89
CA PRO A 219 -0.72 -5.49 15.96
C PRO A 219 -0.17 -6.84 15.47
N LEU A 220 1.15 -7.07 15.54
CA LEU A 220 1.77 -8.33 15.11
C LEU A 220 1.27 -9.51 15.93
N LEU A 221 1.06 -9.34 17.25
CA LEU A 221 0.80 -10.45 18.18
C LEU A 221 -0.42 -11.29 17.79
N SER A 222 -1.37 -10.71 17.05
CA SER A 222 -2.61 -11.39 16.65
C SER A 222 -2.43 -12.50 15.60
N TYR A 223 -1.39 -12.42 14.74
CA TYR A 223 -1.15 -13.38 13.66
C TYR A 223 0.33 -13.76 13.48
N GLU A 224 1.25 -13.20 14.27
CA GLU A 224 2.71 -13.37 14.12
C GLU A 224 3.14 -14.83 14.09
N LYS A 225 2.60 -15.67 14.98
CA LYS A 225 2.95 -17.10 15.04
C LYS A 225 2.59 -17.83 13.74
N GLU A 226 1.42 -17.51 13.18
CA GLU A 226 0.96 -18.11 11.93
C GLU A 226 1.79 -17.58 10.75
N TYR A 227 2.05 -16.27 10.72
CA TYR A 227 2.93 -15.65 9.73
C TYR A 227 4.31 -16.29 9.71
N LYS A 228 4.97 -16.41 10.87
CA LYS A 228 6.30 -17.04 10.99
C LYS A 228 6.29 -18.48 10.47
N ALA A 229 5.29 -19.28 10.83
CA ALA A 229 5.16 -20.65 10.33
C ALA A 229 4.93 -20.74 8.81
N CYS A 230 4.28 -19.75 8.19
CA CYS A 230 4.16 -19.67 6.73
C CYS A 230 5.47 -19.22 6.08
N LEU A 231 6.15 -18.22 6.65
CA LEU A 231 7.42 -17.71 6.15
C LEU A 231 8.52 -18.79 6.20
N ASP A 232 8.64 -19.53 7.31
CA ASP A 232 9.58 -20.63 7.45
C ASP A 232 9.36 -21.71 6.38
N ARG A 233 8.10 -22.00 6.04
CA ARG A 233 7.75 -22.90 4.93
C ARG A 233 8.18 -22.33 3.59
N LYS A 234 7.94 -21.04 3.32
CA LYS A 234 8.38 -20.36 2.09
C LYS A 234 9.90 -20.39 1.93
N ILE A 235 10.65 -20.15 3.01
CA ILE A 235 12.11 -20.26 3.04
C ILE A 235 12.54 -21.70 2.73
N SER A 236 11.94 -22.68 3.41
CA SER A 236 12.25 -24.10 3.17
C SER A 236 11.94 -24.54 1.74
N ASP A 237 10.80 -24.13 1.18
CA ASP A 237 10.36 -24.50 -0.17
C ASP A 237 11.23 -23.88 -1.27
N THR A 238 11.94 -22.80 -0.96
CA THR A 238 12.83 -22.08 -1.88
C THR A 238 14.31 -22.34 -1.63
N ALA A 239 14.67 -23.04 -0.54
CA ALA A 239 16.03 -23.40 -0.19
C ALA A 239 16.70 -24.21 -1.33
N GLY A 240 17.90 -23.77 -1.74
CA GLY A 240 18.68 -24.42 -2.80
C GLY A 240 18.15 -24.26 -4.23
N LYS A 241 16.99 -23.61 -4.43
CA LYS A 241 16.52 -23.24 -5.77
C LYS A 241 17.27 -22.00 -6.25
N ARG A 242 18.13 -22.15 -7.26
CA ARG A 242 18.70 -21.01 -7.99
C ARG A 242 17.59 -20.29 -8.75
N ARG A 243 17.66 -18.96 -8.81
CA ARG A 243 16.86 -18.14 -9.74
C ARG A 243 17.24 -18.59 -11.17
N GLY A 244 16.25 -18.86 -12.02
CA GLY A 244 16.47 -19.25 -13.40
C GLY A 244 16.66 -20.75 -13.67
N SER A 245 15.63 -21.37 -14.24
CA SER A 245 15.85 -22.34 -15.35
C SER A 245 14.84 -22.15 -16.48
N GLU A 246 13.68 -21.55 -16.22
CA GLU A 246 12.73 -21.11 -17.24
C GLU A 246 12.30 -19.68 -16.94
N LYS A 247 12.48 -18.75 -17.89
CA LYS A 247 11.77 -17.46 -17.85
C LYS A 247 10.29 -17.81 -17.81
N LYS A 248 9.61 -17.57 -16.69
CA LYS A 248 8.14 -17.65 -16.64
C LYS A 248 7.62 -16.70 -17.73
N ARG A 249 7.09 -17.25 -18.83
CA ARG A 249 6.26 -16.47 -19.74
C ARG A 249 5.09 -15.98 -18.89
N THR A 250 4.95 -14.66 -18.78
CA THR A 250 3.77 -14.08 -18.17
C THR A 250 2.55 -14.53 -18.97
N VAL A 251 1.53 -15.06 -18.31
CA VAL A 251 0.26 -15.48 -18.94
C VAL A 251 -0.35 -14.36 -19.81
N PHE A 252 -0.02 -13.10 -19.50
CA PHE A 252 -0.35 -11.93 -20.33
C PHE A 252 0.17 -11.99 -21.76
N LEU A 253 1.38 -12.52 -22.00
CA LEU A 253 1.93 -12.67 -23.35
C LEU A 253 1.16 -13.75 -24.13
N ASP A 254 0.76 -14.84 -23.48
CA ASP A 254 0.00 -15.90 -24.14
C ASP A 254 -1.43 -15.44 -24.52
N LEU A 255 -2.05 -14.57 -23.73
CA LEU A 255 -3.36 -13.95 -24.08
C LEU A 255 -3.25 -12.96 -25.24
N ALA A 256 -2.17 -12.16 -25.30
CA ALA A 256 -1.93 -11.23 -26.40
C ALA A 256 -1.61 -11.97 -27.72
N GLU A 257 -0.82 -13.05 -27.67
CA GLU A 257 -0.56 -13.94 -28.81
C GLU A 257 -1.90 -14.53 -29.33
N ASN A 258 -2.78 -15.01 -28.44
CA ASN A 258 -4.10 -15.51 -28.81
C ASN A 258 -5.07 -14.45 -29.35
N ALA A 259 -5.00 -13.20 -28.85
CA ALA A 259 -5.85 -12.11 -29.34
C ALA A 259 -5.44 -11.62 -30.75
N SER A 260 -4.15 -11.73 -31.09
CA SER A 260 -3.62 -11.32 -32.41
C SER A 260 -3.94 -12.29 -33.56
N GLY A 261 -4.48 -13.49 -33.28
CA GLY A 261 -4.93 -14.46 -34.28
C GLY A 261 -6.28 -14.10 -34.95
N GLY A 262 -6.97 -13.08 -34.46
CA GLY A 262 -8.17 -12.53 -35.08
C GLY A 262 -7.82 -11.56 -36.21
N SER A 263 -7.86 -12.03 -37.46
CA SER A 263 -7.81 -11.18 -38.66
C SER A 263 -8.75 -9.98 -38.49
N LEU A 264 -8.15 -8.78 -38.37
CA LEU A 264 -8.84 -7.53 -38.70
C LEU A 264 -9.06 -7.54 -40.21
N GLY A 265 -10.12 -8.23 -40.63
CA GLY A 265 -10.63 -8.17 -41.98
C GLY A 265 -11.01 -6.73 -42.29
N SER A 266 -10.38 -6.17 -43.31
CA SER A 266 -10.71 -4.87 -43.88
C SER A 266 -12.20 -4.80 -44.24
N ARG A 267 -12.95 -3.91 -43.58
CA ARG A 267 -14.17 -3.28 -44.08
C ARG A 267 -14.27 -1.86 -43.56
#